data_AF-A0ABD0T8F1-F1
#
_entry.id   AF-A0ABD0T8F1-F1
#
_cell.length_a   1.000
_cell.length_b   1.000
_cell.length_c   1.000
_cell.angle_alpha   90.00
_cell.angle_beta   90.00
_cell.angle_gamma   90.00
#
_symmetry.space_group_name_H-M   'P 1'
#
loop_
_entity.id
_entity.type
_entity.pdbx_description
1 polymer ?
#
loop_
_entity_poly.entity_id
_entity_poly.type
_entity_poly.pdbx_seq_one_letter_code
_entity_poly.pdbx_strand_id
1 'polypeptide(L)'
;MGKKNKVNKLARMSDEERARYLQHRADLEEEARRRKRELIARFIKNKLDKEESYSRMNRAKINQEWRYILRKIKCKQMALDIQGMITSFNFLMERKDRLIQSLVTSIEDSDDQHRRAFQAHTENISYFLGIGTQRLDKLQAEYDYQKNILLENWDREEFDIGDTQERAEFKLKLITYIQNRDFNAYKAEMELKRATAKNDARLEHEEQLRELCRPKQLEIEAYWSKLREVYNSFLAQHKPMLAHYHSLREKDDFYRQDIARNDAHIQQATDLLMNLQREWIKTTNMISHKLAKMANHKEELSRRYWQMKKESKTHRSKGDSQMTVMVNASQDAIKRLEDFQEKLNKIMQLEEICRKYEHEDDEGFLKDLDDGGEPEDFENLDGAMINECKEYSKMGKFLLKVNRVRVQTMCLRAEKAKLGKENVQLKLYIKRYLTDLALKGGKDRPVSVKISALQKVDPNGKILNRPVTCIEGALSNAVQHEKRMKILEKRNREIGDIRSYPRVQCWMA
;
A
#
# COMPACT_ATOMS: atom_id res chain seq x y z
N MET A 1 -94.49 27.29 71.59
CA MET A 1 -95.88 26.81 71.77
C MET A 1 -95.87 25.46 72.48
N GLY A 2 -96.46 25.37 73.67
CA GLY A 2 -96.91 24.10 74.26
C GLY A 2 -95.96 23.32 75.18
N LYS A 3 -95.47 23.92 76.27
CA LYS A 3 -95.11 23.16 77.49
C LYS A 3 -96.39 22.50 78.03
N LYS A 4 -96.48 21.17 77.92
CA LYS A 4 -97.39 20.35 78.73
C LYS A 4 -96.57 19.38 79.57
N ASN A 5 -96.35 19.75 80.83
CA ASN A 5 -96.16 18.77 81.89
C ASN A 5 -97.39 17.87 81.92
N LYS A 6 -97.22 16.57 81.68
CA LYS A 6 -98.16 15.57 82.18
C LYS A 6 -97.52 14.17 82.20
N VAL A 7 -97.26 13.78 83.45
CA VAL A 7 -97.26 12.43 84.02
C VAL A 7 -96.16 11.50 83.55
N ASN A 8 -95.27 11.23 84.50
CA ASN A 8 -94.27 10.17 84.50
C ASN A 8 -94.98 8.81 84.33
N LYS A 9 -95.23 8.42 83.08
CA LYS A 9 -95.79 7.11 82.69
C LYS A 9 -94.88 5.94 83.07
N LEU A 10 -93.66 6.23 83.53
CA LEU A 10 -92.69 5.26 84.03
C LEU A 10 -92.83 4.97 85.55
N ALA A 11 -93.79 5.59 86.26
CA ALA A 11 -94.00 5.37 87.70
C ALA A 11 -95.25 4.52 88.04
N ARG A 12 -95.99 4.03 87.03
CA ARG A 12 -97.16 3.14 87.18
C ARG A 12 -97.10 1.90 86.26
N MET A 13 -95.90 1.53 85.83
CA MET A 13 -95.65 0.35 84.99
C MET A 13 -94.68 -0.56 85.75
N SER A 14 -94.91 -1.87 85.69
CA SER A 14 -94.00 -2.88 86.29
C SER A 14 -92.59 -2.68 85.72
N ASP A 15 -91.55 -3.00 86.48
CA ASP A 15 -90.15 -2.78 86.08
C ASP A 15 -89.83 -3.36 84.68
N GLU A 16 -90.54 -4.42 84.26
CA GLU A 16 -90.49 -5.00 82.90
C GLU A 16 -90.97 -4.07 81.78
N GLU A 17 -92.06 -3.33 81.98
CA GLU A 17 -92.63 -2.45 80.96
C GLU A 17 -91.81 -1.16 80.82
N ARG A 18 -91.20 -0.72 81.92
CA ARG A 18 -90.25 0.39 81.97
C ARG A 18 -88.95 0.05 81.20
N ALA A 19 -88.45 -1.18 81.39
CA ALA A 19 -87.33 -1.71 80.65
C ALA A 19 -87.63 -1.82 79.15
N ARG A 20 -88.79 -2.34 78.75
CA ARG A 20 -89.17 -2.43 77.33
C ARG A 20 -89.32 -1.09 76.64
N TYR A 21 -89.86 -0.06 77.32
CA TYR A 21 -89.97 1.28 76.73
C TYR A 21 -88.60 1.96 76.57
N LEU A 22 -87.71 1.82 77.56
CA LEU A 22 -86.34 2.31 77.46
C LEU A 22 -85.55 1.55 76.40
N GLN A 23 -85.78 0.25 76.26
CA GLN A 23 -85.20 -0.60 75.22
C GLN A 23 -85.70 -0.18 73.83
N HIS A 24 -87.01 -0.03 73.62
CA HIS A 24 -87.57 0.43 72.35
C HIS A 24 -87.10 1.86 71.97
N ARG A 25 -86.94 2.75 72.96
CA ARG A 25 -86.36 4.09 72.73
C ARG A 25 -84.87 4.01 72.39
N ALA A 26 -84.12 3.13 73.05
CA ALA A 26 -82.71 2.87 72.73
C ALA A 26 -82.56 2.24 71.34
N ASP A 27 -83.46 1.33 70.95
CA ASP A 27 -83.50 0.66 69.65
C ASP A 27 -83.83 1.66 68.53
N LEU A 28 -84.80 2.56 68.72
CA LEU A 28 -85.11 3.63 67.77
C LEU A 28 -83.96 4.64 67.63
N GLU A 29 -83.29 4.98 68.73
CA GLU A 29 -82.13 5.87 68.70
C GLU A 29 -80.90 5.19 68.08
N GLU A 30 -80.71 3.89 68.32
CA GLU A 30 -79.72 3.07 67.64
C GLU A 30 -80.01 2.93 66.15
N GLU A 31 -81.25 2.70 65.74
CA GLU A 31 -81.64 2.67 64.34
C GLU A 31 -81.45 4.04 63.68
N ALA A 32 -81.78 5.14 64.37
CA ALA A 32 -81.51 6.49 63.87
C ALA A 32 -79.99 6.75 63.74
N ARG A 33 -79.18 6.26 64.69
CA ARG A 33 -77.71 6.31 64.61
C ARG A 33 -77.17 5.43 63.48
N ARG A 34 -77.72 4.23 63.26
CA ARG A 34 -77.35 3.35 62.14
C ARG A 34 -77.71 3.97 60.81
N ARG A 35 -78.93 4.50 60.64
CA ARG A 35 -79.34 5.22 59.41
C ARG A 35 -78.46 6.43 59.14
N LYS A 36 -78.09 7.20 60.17
CA LYS A 36 -77.12 8.31 60.02
C LYS A 36 -75.73 7.81 59.62
N ARG A 37 -75.23 6.76 60.26
CA ARG A 37 -73.93 6.13 59.92
C ARG A 37 -73.94 5.56 58.50
N GLU A 38 -75.02 4.91 58.08
CA GLU A 38 -75.22 4.39 56.73
C GLU A 38 -75.29 5.49 55.68
N LEU A 39 -75.98 6.60 55.98
CA LEU A 39 -76.03 7.76 55.08
C LEU A 39 -74.63 8.38 54.90
N ILE A 40 -73.87 8.52 56.00
CA ILE A 40 -72.48 9.00 55.97
C ILE A 40 -71.59 8.02 55.19
N ALA A 41 -71.69 6.72 55.44
CA ALA A 41 -70.93 5.70 54.74
C ALA A 41 -71.24 5.69 53.23
N ARG A 42 -72.51 5.81 52.83
CA ARG A 42 -72.91 5.93 51.42
C ARG A 42 -72.39 7.22 50.79
N PHE A 43 -72.40 8.34 51.51
CA PHE A 43 -71.84 9.60 51.03
C PHE A 43 -70.33 9.50 50.82
N ILE A 44 -69.60 8.94 51.78
CA ILE A 44 -68.15 8.70 51.68
C ILE A 44 -67.84 7.75 50.52
N LYS A 45 -68.58 6.64 50.40
CA LYS A 45 -68.42 5.70 49.28
C LYS A 45 -68.65 6.37 47.93
N ASN A 46 -69.74 7.13 47.77
CA ASN A 46 -70.02 7.87 46.53
C ASN A 46 -68.97 8.95 46.23
N LYS A 47 -68.36 9.56 47.26
CA LYS A 47 -67.24 10.50 47.10
C LYS A 47 -65.97 9.78 46.67
N LEU A 48 -65.66 8.64 47.29
CA LEU A 48 -64.53 7.78 46.96
C LEU A 48 -64.64 7.26 45.53
N ASP A 49 -65.80 6.72 45.12
CA ASP A 49 -66.03 6.21 43.77
C ASP A 49 -65.88 7.31 42.71
N LYS A 50 -66.32 8.54 43.02
CA LYS A 50 -66.11 9.71 42.14
C LYS A 50 -64.64 10.10 42.05
N GLU A 51 -63.94 10.16 43.18
CA GLU A 51 -62.50 10.45 43.22
C GLU A 51 -61.71 9.38 42.46
N GLU A 52 -62.05 8.11 42.62
CA GLU A 52 -61.42 7.00 41.92
C GLU A 52 -61.68 7.07 40.40
N SER A 53 -62.91 7.40 39.99
CA SER A 53 -63.26 7.62 38.59
C SER A 53 -62.45 8.80 37.99
N TYR A 54 -62.35 9.92 38.71
CA TYR A 54 -61.54 11.06 38.30
C TYR A 54 -60.05 10.72 38.26
N SER A 55 -59.55 9.94 39.22
CA SER A 55 -58.15 9.49 39.25
C SER A 55 -57.83 8.58 38.06
N ARG A 56 -58.73 7.63 37.72
CA ARG A 56 -58.60 6.79 36.52
C ARG A 56 -58.63 7.63 35.24
N MET A 57 -59.56 8.57 35.12
CA MET A 57 -59.65 9.46 33.97
C MET A 57 -58.41 10.35 33.82
N ASN A 58 -57.94 10.96 34.91
CA ASN A 58 -56.75 11.79 34.92
C ASN A 58 -55.50 10.99 34.60
N ARG A 59 -55.37 9.77 35.13
CA ARG A 59 -54.27 8.86 34.77
C ARG A 59 -54.29 8.50 33.29
N ALA A 60 -55.47 8.23 32.72
CA ALA A 60 -55.60 7.96 31.29
C ALA A 60 -55.21 9.18 30.44
N LYS A 61 -55.64 10.38 30.81
CA LYS A 61 -55.25 11.64 30.14
C LYS A 61 -53.74 11.86 30.20
N ILE A 62 -53.15 11.78 31.40
CA ILE A 62 -51.71 11.93 31.60
C ILE A 62 -50.93 10.89 30.77
N ASN A 63 -51.34 9.63 30.78
CA ASN A 63 -50.71 8.59 29.97
C ASN A 63 -50.84 8.85 28.46
N GLN A 64 -51.98 9.38 28.01
CA GLN A 64 -52.17 9.74 26.61
C GLN A 64 -51.25 10.90 26.19
N GLU A 65 -51.13 11.93 27.02
CA GLU A 65 -50.19 13.03 26.82
C GLU A 65 -48.74 12.54 26.80
N TRP A 66 -48.35 11.67 27.73
CA TRP A 66 -47.02 11.05 27.73
C TRP A 66 -46.75 10.23 26.48
N ARG A 67 -47.72 9.42 26.02
CA ARG A 67 -47.60 8.68 24.76
C ARG A 67 -47.47 9.61 23.56
N TYR A 68 -48.19 10.73 23.55
CA TYR A 68 -48.06 11.74 22.51
C TYR A 68 -46.65 12.35 22.49
N ILE A 69 -46.15 12.79 23.66
CA ILE A 69 -44.80 13.37 23.80
C ILE A 69 -43.73 12.35 23.39
N LEU A 70 -43.80 11.12 23.89
CA LEU A 70 -42.82 10.06 23.56
C LEU A 70 -42.82 9.72 22.08
N ARG A 71 -43.99 9.62 21.43
CA ARG A 71 -44.07 9.42 19.97
C ARG A 71 -43.44 10.58 19.22
N LYS A 72 -43.73 11.82 19.63
CA LYS A 72 -43.13 13.01 19.00
C LYS A 72 -41.61 13.02 19.12
N ILE A 73 -41.06 12.67 20.28
CA ILE A 73 -39.61 12.55 20.50
C ILE A 73 -39.05 11.41 19.65
N LYS A 74 -39.68 10.23 19.63
CA LYS A 74 -39.21 9.08 18.85
C LYS A 74 -39.24 9.35 17.34
N CYS A 75 -40.28 10.00 16.83
CA CYS A 75 -40.36 10.41 15.43
C CYS A 75 -39.24 11.40 15.07
N LYS A 76 -38.94 12.37 15.94
CA LYS A 76 -37.80 13.28 15.74
C LYS A 76 -36.46 12.54 15.74
N GLN A 77 -36.26 11.63 16.69
CA GLN A 77 -35.05 10.80 16.75
C GLN A 77 -34.89 9.97 15.47
N MET A 78 -35.94 9.27 15.04
CA MET A 78 -35.90 8.47 13.80
C MET A 78 -35.63 9.33 12.57
N ALA A 79 -36.18 10.54 12.50
CA ALA A 79 -35.90 11.46 11.40
C ALA A 79 -34.42 11.90 11.39
N LEU A 80 -33.83 12.18 12.56
CA LEU A 80 -32.40 12.47 12.69
C LEU A 80 -31.53 11.27 12.32
N ASP A 81 -31.91 10.06 12.75
CA ASP A 81 -31.20 8.83 12.40
C ASP A 81 -31.20 8.60 10.89
N ILE A 82 -32.36 8.76 10.23
CA ILE A 82 -32.49 8.66 8.77
C ILE A 82 -31.65 9.74 8.07
N GLN A 83 -31.68 10.98 8.56
CA GLN A 83 -30.85 12.05 8.01
C GLN A 83 -29.36 11.72 8.13
N GLY A 84 -28.93 11.18 9.29
CA GLY A 84 -27.58 10.68 9.49
C GLY A 84 -27.21 9.58 8.49
N MET A 85 -28.10 8.60 8.28
CA MET A 85 -27.90 7.55 7.28
C MET A 85 -27.77 8.12 5.86
N ILE A 86 -28.61 9.08 5.47
CA ILE A 86 -28.56 9.73 4.16
C ILE A 86 -27.22 10.47 3.99
N THR A 87 -26.77 11.22 5.00
CA THR A 87 -25.48 11.93 4.92
C THR A 87 -24.31 10.96 4.79
N SER A 88 -24.31 9.85 5.53
CA SER A 88 -23.28 8.82 5.43
C SER A 88 -23.30 8.12 4.06
N PHE A 89 -24.49 7.81 3.55
CA PHE A 89 -24.66 7.24 2.22
C PHE A 89 -24.14 8.16 1.12
N ASN A 90 -24.50 9.44 1.14
CA ASN A 90 -24.04 10.42 0.16
C ASN A 90 -22.51 10.57 0.20
N PHE A 91 -21.92 10.62 1.40
CA PHE A 91 -20.47 10.65 1.55
C PHE A 91 -19.80 9.41 0.95
N LEU A 92 -20.37 8.22 1.18
CA LEU A 92 -19.86 6.98 0.58
C LEU A 92 -19.99 6.96 -0.94
N MET A 93 -21.12 7.45 -1.48
CA MET A 93 -21.34 7.61 -2.91
C MET A 93 -20.30 8.56 -3.52
N GLU A 94 -20.14 9.76 -2.98
CA GLU A 94 -19.13 10.72 -3.46
C GLU A 94 -17.70 10.18 -3.38
N ARG A 95 -17.39 9.39 -2.35
CA ARG A 95 -16.08 8.73 -2.24
C ARG A 95 -15.90 7.67 -3.34
N LYS A 96 -16.96 6.90 -3.64
CA LYS A 96 -16.94 5.91 -4.72
C LYS A 96 -16.86 6.58 -6.08
N ASP A 97 -17.58 7.66 -6.31
CA ASP A 97 -17.54 8.42 -7.55
C ASP A 97 -16.16 9.03 -7.79
N ARG A 98 -15.53 9.61 -6.75
CA ARG A 98 -14.14 10.07 -6.83
C ARG A 98 -13.16 8.95 -7.16
N LEU A 99 -13.35 7.77 -6.57
CA LEU A 99 -12.53 6.59 -6.88
C LEU A 99 -12.74 6.15 -8.34
N ILE A 100 -13.99 6.11 -8.82
CA ILE A 100 -14.30 5.76 -10.20
C ILE A 100 -13.65 6.75 -11.16
N GLN A 101 -13.78 8.06 -10.92
CA GLN A 101 -13.13 9.09 -11.74
C GLN A 101 -11.62 8.92 -11.77
N SER A 102 -10.98 8.71 -10.61
CA SER A 102 -9.53 8.46 -10.55
C SER A 102 -9.11 7.18 -11.28
N LEU A 103 -9.95 6.14 -11.27
CA LEU A 103 -9.67 4.91 -12.01
C LEU A 103 -9.84 5.12 -13.52
N VAL A 104 -10.85 5.88 -13.95
CA VAL A 104 -11.05 6.24 -15.37
C VAL A 104 -9.86 7.03 -15.89
N THR A 105 -9.42 8.08 -15.18
CA THR A 105 -8.24 8.86 -15.60
C THR A 105 -6.98 8.01 -15.64
N SER A 106 -6.81 7.07 -14.70
CA SER A 106 -5.67 6.14 -14.70
C SER A 106 -5.68 5.20 -15.91
N ILE A 107 -6.87 4.75 -16.34
CA ILE A 107 -7.03 3.94 -17.55
C ILE A 107 -6.71 4.77 -18.79
N GLU A 108 -7.20 6.01 -18.89
CA GLU A 108 -6.90 6.92 -19.99
C GLU A 108 -5.39 7.22 -20.08
N ASP A 109 -4.74 7.51 -18.95
CA ASP A 109 -3.29 7.73 -18.86
C ASP A 109 -2.49 6.49 -19.31
N SER A 110 -2.94 5.30 -18.91
CA SER A 110 -2.33 4.03 -19.31
C SER A 110 -2.47 3.79 -20.81
N ASP A 111 -3.64 4.06 -21.39
CA ASP A 111 -3.89 3.91 -22.83
C ASP A 111 -3.04 4.90 -23.64
N ASP A 112 -2.94 6.16 -23.19
CA ASP A 112 -2.08 7.16 -23.81
C ASP A 112 -0.59 6.82 -23.74
N GLN A 113 -0.14 6.20 -22.65
CA GLN A 113 1.21 5.67 -22.54
C GLN A 113 1.43 4.50 -23.52
N HIS A 114 0.48 3.57 -23.63
CA HIS A 114 0.54 2.48 -24.59
C HIS A 114 0.58 2.97 -26.03
N ARG A 115 -0.27 3.94 -26.39
CA ARG A 115 -0.31 4.55 -27.72
C ARG A 115 1.02 5.22 -28.08
N ARG A 116 1.60 5.99 -27.15
CA ARG A 116 2.92 6.62 -27.33
C ARG A 116 4.04 5.59 -27.48
N ALA A 117 4.04 4.54 -26.65
CA ALA A 117 5.03 3.47 -26.74
C ALA A 117 4.94 2.70 -28.07
N PHE A 118 3.71 2.43 -28.52
CA PHE A 118 3.47 1.79 -29.80
C PHE A 118 3.95 2.67 -30.96
N GLN A 119 3.61 3.95 -30.97
CA GLN A 119 4.08 4.89 -31.99
C GLN A 119 5.61 4.94 -32.05
N ALA A 120 6.29 5.09 -30.90
CA ALA A 120 7.74 5.09 -30.86
C ALA A 120 8.35 3.77 -31.36
N HIS A 121 7.72 2.63 -31.05
CA HIS A 121 8.15 1.34 -31.56
C HIS A 121 8.00 1.23 -33.09
N THR A 122 6.87 1.67 -33.64
CA THR A 122 6.61 1.69 -35.09
C THR A 122 7.58 2.62 -35.82
N GLU A 123 7.87 3.80 -35.26
CA GLU A 123 8.88 4.72 -35.79
C GLU A 123 10.27 4.09 -35.80
N ASN A 124 10.67 3.41 -34.72
CA ASN A 124 11.94 2.68 -34.65
C ASN A 124 12.03 1.54 -35.68
N ILE A 125 10.95 0.76 -35.85
CA ILE A 125 10.89 -0.27 -36.90
C ILE A 125 11.02 0.36 -38.28
N SER A 126 10.31 1.46 -38.54
CA SER A 126 10.37 2.17 -39.82
C SER A 126 11.79 2.70 -40.10
N TYR A 127 12.48 3.20 -39.08
CA TYR A 127 13.88 3.60 -39.18
C TYR A 127 14.80 2.41 -39.51
N PHE A 128 14.66 1.27 -38.83
CA PHE A 128 15.45 0.08 -39.15
C PHE A 128 15.17 -0.47 -40.54
N LEU A 129 13.90 -0.44 -40.98
CA LEU A 129 13.52 -0.79 -42.35
C LEU A 129 14.19 0.16 -43.35
N GLY A 130 14.20 1.47 -43.07
CA GLY A 130 14.90 2.46 -43.89
C GLY A 130 16.40 2.17 -44.04
N ILE A 131 17.08 1.82 -42.95
CA ILE A 131 18.49 1.39 -42.99
C ILE A 131 18.63 0.10 -43.81
N GLY A 132 17.73 -0.86 -43.63
CA GLY A 132 17.71 -2.12 -44.37
C GLY A 132 17.59 -1.89 -45.87
N THR A 133 16.65 -1.05 -46.29
CA THR A 133 16.46 -0.65 -47.69
C THR A 133 17.70 0.04 -48.24
N GLN A 134 18.26 1.02 -47.52
CA GLN A 134 19.47 1.71 -47.97
C GLN A 134 20.66 0.75 -48.16
N ARG A 135 20.79 -0.25 -47.29
CA ARG A 135 21.84 -1.27 -47.43
C ARG A 135 21.60 -2.18 -48.63
N LEU A 136 20.36 -2.56 -48.88
CA LEU A 136 19.99 -3.35 -50.06
C LEU A 136 20.23 -2.57 -51.35
N ASP A 137 19.86 -1.29 -51.40
CA ASP A 137 20.09 -0.42 -52.56
C ASP A 137 21.59 -0.30 -52.87
N LYS A 138 22.43 -0.14 -51.84
CA LYS A 138 23.91 -0.13 -52.01
C LYS A 138 24.43 -1.46 -52.55
N LEU A 139 23.93 -2.57 -52.05
CA LEU A 139 24.35 -3.89 -52.51
C LEU A 139 23.91 -4.15 -53.96
N GLN A 140 22.69 -3.72 -54.31
CA GLN A 140 22.16 -3.80 -55.66
C GLN A 140 23.00 -2.94 -56.62
N ALA A 141 23.30 -1.69 -56.25
CA ALA A 141 24.14 -0.81 -57.06
C ALA A 141 25.55 -1.37 -57.27
N GLU A 142 26.17 -1.94 -56.24
CA GLU A 142 27.48 -2.59 -56.34
C GLU A 142 27.43 -3.84 -57.23
N TYR A 143 26.39 -4.65 -57.10
CA TYR A 143 26.18 -5.82 -57.96
C TYR A 143 26.02 -5.41 -59.44
N ASP A 144 25.19 -4.40 -59.71
CA ASP A 144 24.97 -3.91 -61.07
C ASP A 144 26.24 -3.29 -61.65
N TYR A 145 27.03 -2.59 -60.84
CA TYR A 145 28.34 -2.08 -61.23
C TYR A 145 29.32 -3.21 -61.60
N GLN A 146 29.47 -4.23 -60.75
CA GLN A 146 30.34 -5.37 -61.01
C GLN A 146 29.89 -6.17 -62.25
N LYS A 147 28.58 -6.36 -62.41
CA LYS A 147 27.98 -7.00 -63.58
C LYS A 147 28.33 -6.22 -64.86
N ASN A 148 28.18 -4.90 -64.85
CA ASN A 148 28.47 -4.08 -66.02
C ASN A 148 29.96 -4.10 -66.38
N ILE A 149 30.87 -4.03 -65.40
CA ILE A 149 32.31 -4.20 -65.64
C ILE A 149 32.61 -5.56 -66.26
N LEU A 150 32.00 -6.63 -65.75
CA LEU A 150 32.23 -7.97 -66.28
C LEU A 150 31.76 -8.09 -67.73
N LEU A 151 30.59 -7.51 -68.05
CA LEU A 151 30.07 -7.46 -69.42
C LEU A 151 30.98 -6.62 -70.34
N GLU A 152 31.43 -5.45 -69.91
CA GLU A 152 32.37 -4.62 -70.68
C GLU A 152 33.72 -5.31 -70.91
N ASN A 153 34.20 -6.10 -69.94
CA ASN A 153 35.41 -6.88 -70.09
C ASN A 153 35.20 -8.04 -71.06
N TRP A 154 34.05 -8.72 -70.98
CA TRP A 154 33.68 -9.78 -71.91
C TRP A 154 33.60 -9.26 -73.34
N ASP A 155 32.91 -8.14 -73.58
CA ASP A 155 32.77 -7.54 -74.90
C ASP A 155 34.15 -7.13 -75.47
N ARG A 156 35.04 -6.62 -74.62
CA ARG A 156 36.44 -6.31 -75.03
C ARG A 156 37.23 -7.56 -75.38
N GLU A 157 37.16 -8.60 -74.55
CA GLU A 157 37.87 -9.85 -74.78
C GLU A 157 37.35 -10.55 -76.04
N GLU A 158 36.04 -10.57 -76.25
CA GLU A 158 35.41 -11.09 -77.46
C GLU A 158 35.88 -10.35 -78.71
N PHE A 159 35.95 -9.01 -78.64
CA PHE A 159 36.49 -8.19 -79.73
C PHE A 159 37.97 -8.48 -80.00
N ASP A 160 38.81 -8.55 -78.96
CA ASP A 160 40.25 -8.81 -79.10
C ASP A 160 40.52 -10.23 -79.63
N ILE A 161 39.77 -11.24 -79.17
CA ILE A 161 39.83 -12.60 -79.71
C ILE A 161 39.41 -12.62 -81.18
N GLY A 162 38.34 -11.91 -81.53
CA GLY A 162 37.88 -11.77 -82.91
C GLY A 162 38.95 -11.16 -83.83
N ASP A 163 39.50 -10.00 -83.46
CA ASP A 163 40.54 -9.30 -84.25
C ASP A 163 41.83 -10.14 -84.35
N THR A 164 42.25 -10.80 -83.26
CA THR A 164 43.43 -11.67 -83.31
C THR A 164 43.21 -12.91 -84.18
N GLN A 165 42.02 -13.51 -84.12
CA GLN A 165 41.64 -14.62 -85.00
C GLN A 165 41.63 -14.18 -86.47
N GLU A 166 40.98 -13.07 -86.81
CA GLU A 166 40.93 -12.56 -88.19
C GLU A 166 42.34 -12.29 -88.74
N ARG A 167 43.21 -11.69 -87.94
CA ARG A 167 44.62 -11.46 -88.31
C ARG A 167 45.38 -12.77 -88.50
N ALA A 168 45.16 -13.77 -87.64
CA ALA A 168 45.79 -15.07 -87.76
C ALA A 168 45.31 -15.82 -89.01
N GLU A 169 44.00 -15.81 -89.28
CA GLU A 169 43.41 -16.39 -90.48
C GLU A 169 43.96 -15.72 -91.75
N PHE A 170 44.08 -14.40 -91.77
CA PHE A 170 44.66 -13.68 -92.89
C PHE A 170 46.13 -14.09 -93.13
N LYS A 171 46.94 -14.17 -92.06
CA LYS A 171 48.32 -14.65 -92.14
C LYS A 171 48.41 -16.07 -92.68
N LEU A 172 47.56 -16.99 -92.20
CA LEU A 172 47.52 -18.37 -92.68
C LEU A 172 47.13 -18.44 -94.15
N LYS A 173 46.08 -17.71 -94.58
CA LYS A 173 45.66 -17.62 -95.99
C LYS A 173 46.81 -17.13 -96.86
N LEU A 174 47.56 -16.12 -96.42
CA LEU A 174 48.73 -15.61 -97.14
C LEU A 174 49.85 -16.65 -97.23
N ILE A 175 50.18 -17.35 -96.14
CA ILE A 175 51.20 -18.41 -96.13
C ILE A 175 50.79 -19.54 -97.07
N THR A 176 49.55 -20.02 -97.01
CA THR A 176 49.04 -21.08 -97.89
C THR A 176 49.09 -20.63 -99.35
N TYR A 177 48.75 -19.38 -99.64
CA TYR A 177 48.86 -18.83 -100.99
C TYR A 177 50.31 -18.84 -101.50
N ILE A 178 51.27 -18.36 -100.70
CA ILE A 178 52.70 -18.35 -101.05
C ILE A 178 53.22 -19.78 -101.24
N GLN A 179 52.93 -20.67 -100.30
CA GLN A 179 53.33 -22.08 -100.38
C GLN A 179 52.76 -22.77 -101.62
N ASN A 180 51.50 -22.53 -101.96
CA ASN A 180 50.89 -23.12 -103.14
C ASN A 180 51.48 -22.54 -104.44
N ARG A 181 51.78 -21.24 -104.48
CA ARG A 181 52.48 -20.60 -105.60
C ARG A 181 53.87 -21.23 -105.80
N ASP A 182 54.66 -21.33 -104.73
CA ASP A 182 56.02 -21.86 -104.77
C ASP A 182 56.03 -23.36 -105.07
N PHE A 183 55.08 -24.13 -104.52
CA PHE A 183 54.89 -25.54 -104.83
C PHE A 183 54.51 -25.76 -106.30
N ASN A 184 53.60 -24.95 -106.85
CA ASN A 184 53.23 -25.04 -108.26
C ASN A 184 54.41 -24.68 -109.18
N ALA A 185 55.21 -23.68 -108.83
CA ALA A 185 56.43 -23.33 -109.57
C ALA A 185 57.46 -24.47 -109.53
N TYR A 186 57.71 -25.04 -108.34
CA TYR A 186 58.61 -26.19 -108.17
C TYR A 186 58.11 -27.43 -108.91
N LYS A 187 56.81 -27.71 -108.85
CA LYS A 187 56.18 -28.82 -109.59
C LYS A 187 56.38 -28.67 -111.09
N ALA A 188 56.15 -27.47 -111.64
CA ALA A 188 56.38 -27.19 -113.06
C ALA A 188 57.85 -27.38 -113.47
N GLU A 189 58.80 -26.93 -112.63
CA GLU A 189 60.23 -27.15 -112.86
C GLU A 189 60.61 -28.64 -112.84
N MET A 190 60.08 -29.41 -111.88
CA MET A 190 60.33 -30.84 -111.76
C MET A 190 59.68 -31.65 -112.88
N GLU A 191 58.47 -31.26 -113.32
CA GLU A 191 57.82 -31.84 -114.49
C GLU A 191 58.64 -31.59 -115.76
N LEU A 192 59.22 -30.40 -115.93
CA LEU A 192 60.13 -30.09 -117.03
C LEU A 192 61.40 -30.97 -116.99
N LYS A 193 62.05 -31.09 -115.83
CA LYS A 193 63.23 -31.96 -115.65
C LYS A 193 62.93 -33.44 -115.89
N ARG A 194 61.76 -33.92 -115.46
CA ARG A 194 61.31 -35.29 -115.73
C ARG A 194 61.02 -35.51 -117.21
N ALA A 195 60.44 -34.51 -117.89
CA ALA A 195 60.20 -34.58 -119.32
C ALA A 195 61.50 -34.64 -120.13
N THR A 196 62.53 -33.87 -119.75
CA THR A 196 63.85 -33.93 -120.40
C THR A 196 64.52 -35.28 -120.12
N ALA A 197 64.62 -35.71 -118.85
CA ALA A 197 65.25 -36.99 -118.50
C ALA A 197 64.53 -38.21 -119.13
N LYS A 198 63.19 -38.17 -119.24
CA LYS A 198 62.43 -39.22 -119.94
C LYS A 198 62.70 -39.22 -121.44
N ASN A 199 62.89 -38.06 -122.07
CA ASN A 199 63.23 -37.98 -123.48
C ASN A 199 64.65 -38.51 -123.73
N ASP A 200 65.60 -38.14 -122.86
CA ASP A 200 67.00 -38.59 -122.92
C ASP A 200 67.08 -40.11 -122.71
N ALA A 201 66.43 -40.65 -121.67
CA ALA A 201 66.38 -42.08 -121.42
C ALA A 201 65.62 -42.85 -122.51
N ARG A 202 64.60 -42.26 -123.15
CA ARG A 202 63.92 -42.88 -124.30
C ARG A 202 64.85 -42.97 -125.50
N LEU A 203 65.65 -41.94 -125.77
CA LEU A 203 66.66 -41.95 -126.84
C LEU A 203 67.73 -43.03 -126.58
N GLU A 204 68.25 -43.13 -125.36
CA GLU A 204 69.22 -44.17 -124.98
C GLU A 204 68.63 -45.59 -125.00
N HIS A 205 67.38 -45.75 -124.57
CA HIS A 205 66.71 -47.04 -124.51
C HIS A 205 66.19 -47.49 -125.90
N GLU A 206 65.88 -46.59 -126.83
CA GLU A 206 65.63 -46.92 -128.24
C GLU A 206 66.89 -47.41 -128.96
N GLU A 207 68.09 -46.95 -128.54
CA GLU A 207 69.37 -47.49 -129.01
C GLU A 207 69.66 -48.88 -128.41
N GLN A 208 69.46 -49.06 -127.10
CA GLN A 208 69.80 -50.32 -126.41
C GLN A 208 68.77 -51.45 -126.62
N LEU A 209 67.47 -51.15 -126.82
CA LEU A 209 66.42 -52.15 -127.00
C LEU A 209 66.45 -52.83 -128.37
N ARG A 210 67.09 -52.22 -129.38
CA ARG A 210 67.34 -52.89 -130.68
C ARG A 210 68.36 -54.02 -130.57
N GLU A 211 69.19 -54.04 -129.53
CA GLU A 211 70.38 -54.90 -129.46
C GLU A 211 70.21 -56.17 -128.60
N LEU A 212 69.20 -56.26 -127.72
CA LEU A 212 69.16 -57.33 -126.71
C LEU A 212 67.85 -58.14 -126.54
N CYS A 213 66.72 -57.74 -127.12
CA CYS A 213 65.40 -58.23 -126.65
C CYS A 213 64.68 -59.26 -127.53
N ARG A 214 65.35 -60.36 -127.92
CA ARG A 214 64.64 -61.55 -128.45
C ARG A 214 64.85 -62.88 -127.68
N PRO A 215 65.97 -63.14 -126.97
CA PRO A 215 66.14 -64.46 -126.32
C PRO A 215 65.75 -64.57 -124.83
N LYS A 216 65.49 -63.48 -124.09
CA LYS A 216 65.30 -63.52 -122.61
C LYS A 216 63.86 -63.61 -122.07
N GLN A 217 62.84 -63.60 -122.93
CA GLN A 217 61.44 -63.66 -122.45
C GLN A 217 60.99 -65.06 -121.96
N LEU A 218 61.65 -66.14 -122.40
CA LEU A 218 61.26 -67.52 -122.04
C LEU A 218 61.83 -68.03 -120.70
N GLU A 219 62.87 -67.40 -120.14
CA GLU A 219 63.44 -67.80 -118.83
C GLU A 219 62.68 -67.20 -117.64
N ILE A 220 62.01 -66.06 -117.82
CA ILE A 220 61.29 -65.34 -116.75
C ILE A 220 60.01 -66.08 -116.34
N GLU A 221 59.32 -66.73 -117.28
CA GLU A 221 58.09 -67.47 -117.01
C GLU A 221 58.34 -68.75 -116.18
N ALA A 222 59.53 -69.34 -116.27
CA ALA A 222 59.88 -70.55 -115.52
C ALA A 222 60.13 -70.28 -114.02
N TYR A 223 60.71 -69.13 -113.66
CA TYR A 223 60.94 -68.76 -112.25
C TYR A 223 59.66 -68.32 -111.53
N TRP A 224 58.69 -67.78 -112.25
CA TRP A 224 57.39 -67.36 -111.70
C TRP A 224 56.53 -68.52 -111.18
N SER A 225 56.64 -69.71 -111.78
CA SER A 225 55.87 -70.89 -111.35
C SER A 225 56.39 -71.48 -110.03
N LYS A 226 57.72 -71.54 -109.84
CA LYS A 226 58.33 -72.10 -108.60
C LYS A 226 58.07 -71.25 -107.35
N LEU A 227 57.97 -69.93 -107.50
CA LEU A 227 57.73 -69.02 -106.37
C LEU A 227 56.27 -69.08 -105.88
N ARG A 228 55.34 -69.48 -106.75
CA ARG A 228 53.91 -69.60 -106.46
C ARG A 228 53.57 -70.84 -105.62
N GLU A 229 54.30 -71.95 -105.80
CA GLU A 229 54.14 -73.16 -104.99
C GLU A 229 54.63 -72.98 -103.54
N VAL A 230 55.75 -72.29 -103.34
CA VAL A 230 56.30 -72.02 -102.00
C VAL A 230 55.40 -71.05 -101.22
N TYR A 231 54.81 -70.06 -101.89
CA TYR A 231 53.88 -69.12 -101.25
C TYR A 231 52.58 -69.81 -100.78
N ASN A 232 52.04 -70.73 -101.58
CA ASN A 232 50.79 -71.42 -101.27
C ASN A 232 50.93 -72.45 -100.13
N SER A 233 52.07 -73.12 -100.00
CA SER A 233 52.32 -74.06 -98.91
C SER A 233 52.50 -73.34 -97.55
N PHE A 234 53.13 -72.17 -97.55
CA PHE A 234 53.25 -71.31 -96.35
C PHE A 234 51.88 -70.79 -95.88
N LEU A 235 51.01 -70.42 -96.81
CA LEU A 235 49.67 -69.90 -96.53
C LEU A 235 48.73 -70.99 -95.97
N ALA A 236 48.92 -72.25 -96.37
CA ALA A 236 48.17 -73.38 -95.84
C ALA A 236 48.54 -73.72 -94.38
N GLN A 237 49.82 -73.60 -94.01
CA GLN A 237 50.29 -73.90 -92.65
C GLN A 237 49.96 -72.80 -91.63
N HIS A 238 49.97 -71.52 -92.03
CA HIS A 238 49.71 -70.39 -91.12
C HIS A 238 48.22 -70.03 -90.93
N LYS A 239 47.32 -70.51 -91.79
CA LYS A 239 45.87 -70.26 -91.68
C LYS A 239 45.24 -70.61 -90.32
N PRO A 240 45.48 -71.79 -89.70
CA PRO A 240 44.90 -72.11 -88.39
C PRO A 240 45.48 -71.24 -87.24
N MET A 241 46.75 -70.83 -87.34
CA MET A 241 47.38 -69.93 -86.36
C MET A 241 46.80 -68.51 -86.43
N LEU A 242 46.55 -67.99 -87.64
CA LEU A 242 45.87 -66.72 -87.87
C LEU A 242 44.42 -66.75 -87.33
N ALA A 243 43.69 -67.84 -87.56
CA ALA A 243 42.32 -68.00 -87.04
C ALA A 243 42.28 -68.03 -85.50
N HIS A 244 43.24 -68.69 -84.84
CA HIS A 244 43.34 -68.69 -83.38
C HIS A 244 43.68 -67.30 -82.83
N TYR A 245 44.60 -66.57 -83.47
CA TYR A 245 44.92 -65.19 -83.10
C TYR A 245 43.72 -64.25 -83.25
N HIS A 246 42.94 -64.37 -84.33
CA HIS A 246 41.71 -63.58 -84.51
C HIS A 246 40.69 -63.86 -83.40
N SER A 247 40.47 -65.13 -83.03
CA SER A 247 39.57 -65.48 -81.91
C SER A 247 40.08 -64.93 -80.57
N LEU A 248 41.39 -64.92 -80.33
CA LEU A 248 41.98 -64.36 -79.13
C LEU A 248 41.86 -62.83 -79.09
N ARG A 249 42.02 -62.17 -80.25
CA ARG A 249 41.85 -60.72 -80.41
C ARG A 249 40.40 -60.29 -80.19
N GLU A 250 39.42 -61.02 -80.73
CA GLU A 250 38.00 -60.75 -80.48
C GLU A 250 37.65 -60.86 -78.99
N LYS A 251 38.22 -61.84 -78.28
CA LYS A 251 38.07 -61.95 -76.82
C LYS A 251 38.73 -60.79 -76.09
N ASP A 252 39.93 -60.37 -76.49
CA ASP A 252 40.63 -59.22 -75.90
C ASP A 252 39.84 -57.92 -76.13
N ASP A 253 39.30 -57.70 -77.33
CA ASP A 253 38.46 -56.55 -77.66
C ASP A 253 37.14 -56.56 -76.86
N PHE A 254 36.54 -57.74 -76.64
CA PHE A 254 35.36 -57.89 -75.77
C PHE A 254 35.69 -57.51 -74.32
N TYR A 255 36.77 -58.05 -73.75
CA TYR A 255 37.16 -57.72 -72.37
C TYR A 255 37.56 -56.25 -72.21
N ARG A 256 38.20 -55.64 -73.21
CA ARG A 256 38.50 -54.19 -73.19
C ARG A 256 37.24 -53.35 -73.13
N GLN A 257 36.21 -53.69 -73.91
CA GLN A 257 34.94 -52.98 -73.87
C GLN A 257 34.23 -53.16 -72.52
N ASP A 258 34.29 -54.37 -71.95
CA ASP A 258 33.66 -54.66 -70.66
C ASP A 258 34.40 -53.98 -69.49
N ILE A 259 35.74 -53.95 -69.52
CA ILE A 259 36.57 -53.16 -68.60
C ILE A 259 36.23 -51.68 -68.71
N ALA A 260 36.14 -51.12 -69.92
CA ALA A 260 35.79 -49.71 -70.12
C ALA A 260 34.39 -49.36 -69.59
N ARG A 261 33.40 -50.26 -69.74
CA ARG A 261 32.07 -50.08 -69.14
C ARG A 261 32.12 -50.14 -67.62
N ASN A 262 32.85 -51.11 -67.06
CA ASN A 262 33.03 -51.23 -65.62
C ASN A 262 33.76 -50.02 -65.04
N ASP A 263 34.80 -49.51 -65.70
CA ASP A 263 35.51 -48.29 -65.30
C ASP A 263 34.59 -47.07 -65.32
N ALA A 264 33.73 -46.93 -66.33
CA ALA A 264 32.73 -45.88 -66.38
C ALA A 264 31.70 -45.99 -65.23
N HIS A 265 31.26 -47.20 -64.91
CA HIS A 265 30.37 -47.43 -63.75
C HIS A 265 31.07 -47.11 -62.42
N ILE A 266 32.34 -47.47 -62.27
CA ILE A 266 33.14 -47.13 -61.09
C ILE A 266 33.27 -45.62 -60.96
N GLN A 267 33.58 -44.90 -62.05
CA GLN A 267 33.67 -43.43 -62.04
C GLN A 267 32.34 -42.77 -61.65
N GLN A 268 31.22 -43.23 -62.20
CA GLN A 268 29.90 -42.70 -61.82
C GLN A 268 29.59 -42.95 -60.34
N ALA A 269 29.92 -44.14 -59.83
CA ALA A 269 29.71 -44.48 -58.43
C ALA A 269 30.62 -43.66 -57.49
N THR A 270 31.88 -43.43 -57.86
CA THR A 270 32.81 -42.61 -57.08
C THR A 270 32.39 -41.15 -57.07
N ASP A 271 31.95 -40.59 -58.20
CA ASP A 271 31.42 -39.23 -58.28
C ASP A 271 30.15 -39.06 -57.42
N LEU A 272 29.24 -40.03 -57.46
CA LEU A 272 28.06 -40.02 -56.61
C LEU A 272 28.43 -40.08 -55.12
N LEU A 273 29.40 -40.92 -54.75
CA LEU A 273 29.88 -41.04 -53.38
C LEU A 273 30.52 -39.72 -52.91
N MET A 274 31.37 -39.10 -53.72
CA MET A 274 31.95 -37.79 -53.43
C MET A 274 30.89 -36.69 -53.29
N ASN A 275 29.85 -36.71 -54.12
CA ASN A 275 28.72 -35.79 -54.02
C ASN A 275 27.96 -35.97 -52.70
N LEU A 276 27.61 -37.21 -52.36
CA LEU A 276 26.93 -37.54 -51.11
C LEU A 276 27.79 -37.17 -49.89
N GLN A 277 29.10 -37.39 -49.95
CA GLN A 277 30.02 -36.99 -48.89
C GLN A 277 30.07 -35.47 -48.72
N ARG A 278 30.10 -34.71 -49.83
CA ARG A 278 30.04 -33.23 -49.78
C ARG A 278 28.73 -32.75 -49.18
N GLU A 279 27.59 -33.31 -49.58
CA GLU A 279 26.28 -32.95 -49.03
C GLU A 279 26.16 -33.33 -47.55
N TRP A 280 26.70 -34.48 -47.15
CA TRP A 280 26.74 -34.89 -45.74
C TRP A 280 27.57 -33.92 -44.88
N ILE A 281 28.75 -33.50 -45.35
CA ILE A 281 29.57 -32.51 -44.66
C ILE A 281 28.85 -31.17 -44.56
N LYS A 282 28.25 -30.68 -45.67
CA LYS A 282 27.49 -29.42 -45.69
C LYS A 282 26.33 -29.44 -44.69
N THR A 283 25.51 -30.49 -44.73
CA THR A 283 24.34 -30.64 -43.85
C THR A 283 24.75 -30.76 -42.39
N THR A 284 25.79 -31.54 -42.10
CA THR A 284 26.36 -31.68 -40.74
C THR A 284 26.88 -30.34 -40.21
N ASN A 285 27.65 -29.60 -41.02
CA ASN A 285 28.17 -28.28 -40.64
C ASN A 285 27.03 -27.26 -40.43
N MET A 286 26.00 -27.27 -41.29
CA MET A 286 24.82 -26.42 -41.13
C MET A 286 24.07 -26.72 -39.83
N ILE A 287 23.85 -28.00 -39.51
CA ILE A 287 23.17 -28.41 -38.28
C ILE A 287 24.02 -28.02 -37.06
N SER A 288 25.33 -28.29 -37.08
CA SER A 288 26.26 -27.91 -36.03
C SER A 288 26.25 -26.40 -35.77
N HIS A 289 26.31 -25.58 -36.83
CA HIS A 289 26.21 -24.12 -36.71
C HIS A 289 24.85 -23.65 -36.17
N LYS A 290 23.74 -24.27 -36.60
CA LYS A 290 22.41 -23.96 -36.06
C LYS A 290 22.32 -24.31 -34.57
N LEU A 291 22.82 -25.46 -34.17
CA LEU A 291 22.87 -25.88 -32.76
C LEU A 291 23.72 -24.94 -31.92
N ALA A 292 24.90 -24.55 -32.41
CA ALA A 292 25.77 -23.59 -31.72
C ALA A 292 25.08 -22.22 -31.55
N LYS A 293 24.41 -21.70 -32.59
CA LYS A 293 23.64 -20.45 -32.50
C LYS A 293 22.50 -20.55 -31.49
N MET A 294 21.75 -21.65 -31.49
CA MET A 294 20.66 -21.89 -30.52
C MET A 294 21.20 -22.01 -29.09
N ALA A 295 22.34 -22.69 -28.89
CA ALA A 295 22.99 -22.81 -27.59
C ALA A 295 23.45 -21.44 -27.05
N ASN A 296 24.11 -20.63 -27.88
CA ASN A 296 24.52 -19.28 -27.51
C ASN A 296 23.32 -18.39 -27.17
N HIS A 297 22.22 -18.49 -27.94
CA HIS A 297 21.01 -17.73 -27.66
C HIS A 297 20.35 -18.15 -26.35
N LYS A 298 20.31 -19.46 -26.07
CA LYS A 298 19.84 -20.00 -24.78
C LYS A 298 20.68 -19.48 -23.62
N GLU A 299 22.01 -19.43 -23.77
CA GLU A 299 22.91 -18.94 -22.72
C GLU A 299 22.72 -17.44 -22.47
N GLU A 300 22.61 -16.64 -23.54
CA GLU A 300 22.33 -15.21 -23.46
C GLU A 300 20.99 -14.92 -22.76
N LEU A 301 19.92 -15.63 -23.15
CA LEU A 301 18.62 -15.56 -22.48
C LEU A 301 18.71 -15.95 -21.01
N SER A 302 19.46 -17.01 -20.69
CA SER A 302 19.67 -17.44 -19.30
C SER A 302 20.40 -16.36 -18.49
N ARG A 303 21.41 -15.71 -19.07
CA ARG A 303 22.17 -14.63 -18.43
C ARG A 303 21.26 -13.42 -18.14
N ARG A 304 20.44 -13.01 -19.12
CA ARG A 304 19.44 -11.93 -18.95
C ARG A 304 18.40 -12.26 -17.89
N TYR A 305 17.92 -13.50 -17.87
CA TYR A 305 16.98 -13.96 -16.83
C TYR A 305 17.58 -13.85 -15.43
N TRP A 306 18.82 -14.32 -15.25
CA TRP A 306 19.51 -14.22 -13.96
C TRP A 306 19.79 -12.78 -13.54
N GLN A 307 20.13 -11.91 -14.48
CA GLN A 307 20.29 -10.48 -14.23
C GLN A 307 18.97 -9.84 -13.77
N MET A 308 17.87 -10.05 -14.51
CA MET A 308 16.55 -9.54 -14.10
C MET A 308 16.12 -10.09 -12.74
N LYS A 309 16.38 -11.38 -12.46
CA LYS A 309 16.06 -11.99 -11.16
C LYS A 309 16.85 -11.34 -10.02
N LYS A 310 18.13 -11.03 -10.24
CA LYS A 310 18.97 -10.31 -9.29
C LYS A 310 18.44 -8.90 -9.06
N GLU A 311 18.16 -8.16 -10.13
CA GLU A 311 17.61 -6.80 -10.07
C GLU A 311 16.26 -6.77 -9.34
N SER A 312 15.34 -7.67 -9.67
CA SER A 312 14.05 -7.81 -8.98
C SER A 312 14.19 -8.08 -7.48
N LYS A 313 15.13 -8.95 -7.08
CA LYS A 313 15.42 -9.20 -5.66
C LYS A 313 15.98 -7.96 -4.97
N THR A 314 16.87 -7.22 -5.63
CA THR A 314 17.41 -5.97 -5.07
C THR A 314 16.35 -4.88 -4.95
N HIS A 315 15.46 -4.73 -5.93
CA HIS A 315 14.33 -3.80 -5.86
C HIS A 315 13.38 -4.15 -4.73
N ARG A 316 13.05 -5.44 -4.56
CA ARG A 316 12.23 -5.91 -3.44
C ARG A 316 12.87 -5.58 -2.10
N SER A 317 14.15 -5.90 -1.92
CA SER A 317 14.89 -5.60 -0.68
C SER A 317 14.95 -4.11 -0.37
N LYS A 318 15.14 -3.26 -1.39
CA LYS A 318 15.09 -1.79 -1.24
C LYS A 318 13.69 -1.32 -0.84
N GLY A 319 12.65 -1.85 -1.50
CA GLY A 319 11.26 -1.56 -1.16
C GLY A 319 10.90 -1.95 0.28
N ASP A 320 11.32 -3.14 0.72
CA ASP A 320 11.10 -3.62 2.09
C ASP A 320 11.81 -2.73 3.13
N SER A 321 13.03 -2.29 2.84
CA SER A 321 13.78 -1.36 3.70
C SER A 321 13.11 0.02 3.77
N GLN A 322 12.69 0.57 2.63
CA GLN A 322 11.97 1.85 2.57
C GLN A 322 10.63 1.80 3.29
N MET A 323 9.87 0.71 3.11
CA MET A 323 8.62 0.47 3.80
C MET A 323 8.83 0.43 5.32
N THR A 324 9.87 -0.27 5.77
CA THR A 324 10.21 -0.36 7.19
C THR A 324 10.53 1.02 7.78
N VAL A 325 11.32 1.83 7.07
CA VAL A 325 11.62 3.21 7.50
C VAL A 325 10.34 4.06 7.57
N MET A 326 9.48 3.97 6.56
CA MET A 326 8.23 4.73 6.52
C MET A 326 7.27 4.32 7.63
N VAL A 327 7.11 3.02 7.87
CA VAL A 327 6.26 2.48 8.95
C VAL A 327 6.80 2.94 10.31
N ASN A 328 8.10 2.82 10.55
CA ASN A 328 8.70 3.25 11.81
C ASN A 328 8.52 4.76 12.03
N ALA A 329 8.78 5.59 11.01
CA ALA A 329 8.58 7.02 11.08
C ALA A 329 7.11 7.40 11.35
N SER A 330 6.17 6.70 10.74
CA SER A 330 4.73 6.91 10.98
C SER A 330 4.33 6.51 12.40
N GLN A 331 4.85 5.38 12.90
CA GLN A 331 4.57 4.91 14.25
C GLN A 331 5.16 5.86 15.30
N ASP A 332 6.36 6.38 15.07
CA ASP A 332 7.00 7.35 15.96
C ASP A 332 6.24 8.68 15.97
N ALA A 333 5.73 9.13 14.82
CA ALA A 333 4.87 10.32 14.74
C ALA A 333 3.54 10.10 15.51
N ILE A 334 2.90 8.94 15.35
CA ILE A 334 1.68 8.58 16.08
C ILE A 334 1.95 8.59 17.59
N LYS A 335 3.00 7.91 18.06
CA LYS A 335 3.37 7.89 19.48
C LYS A 335 3.58 9.30 20.04
N ARG A 336 4.28 10.16 19.31
CA ARG A 336 4.49 11.56 19.74
C ARG A 336 3.15 12.30 19.86
N LEU A 337 2.23 12.12 18.92
CA LEU A 337 0.91 12.75 18.96
C LEU A 337 0.06 12.20 20.12
N GLU A 338 0.13 10.90 20.39
CA GLU A 338 -0.52 10.27 21.55
C GLU A 338 0.03 10.84 22.87
N ASP A 339 1.35 10.99 23.00
CA ASP A 339 2.00 11.60 24.17
C ASP A 339 1.56 13.07 24.36
N PHE A 340 1.45 13.83 23.26
CA PHE A 340 0.92 15.20 23.29
C PHE A 340 -0.55 15.24 23.71
N GLN A 341 -1.37 14.32 23.20
CA GLN A 341 -2.77 14.18 23.58
C GLN A 341 -2.91 13.85 25.07
N GLU A 342 -2.05 12.97 25.61
CA GLU A 342 -2.07 12.65 27.04
C GLU A 342 -1.72 13.86 27.91
N LYS A 343 -0.70 14.64 27.52
CA LYS A 343 -0.35 15.90 28.21
C LYS A 343 -1.49 16.92 28.15
N LEU A 344 -2.14 17.06 26.99
CA LEU A 344 -3.26 17.98 26.81
C LEU A 344 -4.47 17.56 27.65
N ASN A 345 -4.79 16.26 27.68
CA ASN A 345 -5.82 15.72 28.55
C ASN A 345 -5.52 15.96 30.03
N LYS A 346 -4.26 15.82 30.47
CA LYS A 346 -3.84 16.15 31.84
C LYS A 346 -4.07 17.64 32.16
N ILE A 347 -3.72 18.54 31.25
CA ILE A 347 -3.95 19.98 31.41
C ILE A 347 -5.46 20.27 31.51
N MET A 348 -6.28 19.71 30.62
CA MET A 348 -7.74 19.87 30.65
C MET A 348 -8.35 19.33 31.95
N GLN A 349 -7.88 18.17 32.43
CA GLN A 349 -8.34 17.62 33.72
C GLN A 349 -7.96 18.52 34.89
N LEU A 350 -6.72 19.06 34.91
CA LEU A 350 -6.30 20.02 35.93
C LEU A 350 -7.12 21.30 35.86
N GLU A 351 -7.39 21.80 34.66
CA GLU A 351 -8.26 22.96 34.44
C GLU A 351 -9.67 22.71 35.00
N GLU A 352 -10.28 21.56 34.70
CA GLU A 352 -11.61 21.20 35.19
C GLU A 352 -11.66 21.07 36.73
N ILE A 353 -10.60 20.52 37.33
CA ILE A 353 -10.46 20.46 38.80
C ILE A 353 -10.31 21.86 39.38
N CYS A 354 -9.46 22.70 38.78
CA CYS A 354 -9.24 24.07 39.22
C CYS A 354 -10.50 24.93 39.09
N ARG A 355 -11.24 24.80 37.98
CA ARG A 355 -12.48 25.56 37.71
C ARG A 355 -13.55 25.38 38.79
N LYS A 356 -13.60 24.21 39.46
CA LYS A 356 -14.52 23.97 40.59
C LYS A 356 -14.30 24.88 41.78
N TYR A 357 -13.11 25.46 41.93
CA TYR A 357 -12.74 26.34 43.04
C TYR A 357 -12.73 27.83 42.63
N GLU A 358 -13.12 28.14 41.40
CA GLU A 358 -13.19 29.52 40.89
C GLU A 358 -14.54 30.14 41.23
N HIS A 359 -14.54 31.42 41.59
CA HIS A 359 -15.77 32.19 41.86
C HIS A 359 -16.24 32.92 40.59
N GLU A 360 -17.55 33.14 40.43
CA GLU A 360 -18.14 33.82 39.26
C GLU A 360 -17.53 35.21 39.00
N ASP A 361 -17.11 35.91 40.06
CA ASP A 361 -16.44 37.22 40.00
C ASP A 361 -15.05 37.18 39.34
N ASP A 362 -14.40 36.01 39.29
CA ASP A 362 -13.09 35.83 38.67
C ASP A 362 -13.18 35.51 37.17
N GLU A 363 -14.29 34.95 36.69
CA GLU A 363 -14.56 34.79 35.26
C GLU A 363 -14.87 36.13 34.56
N GLY A 364 -15.58 37.04 35.25
CA GLY A 364 -15.93 38.37 34.72
C GLY A 364 -14.70 39.26 34.51
N PHE A 365 -13.75 39.25 35.45
CA PHE A 365 -12.55 40.09 35.39
C PHE A 365 -11.63 39.78 34.20
N LEU A 366 -11.59 38.52 33.76
CA LEU A 366 -10.79 38.11 32.60
C LEU A 366 -11.42 38.52 31.27
N LYS A 367 -12.75 38.74 31.24
CA LYS A 367 -13.48 39.23 30.06
C LYS A 367 -13.40 40.75 29.91
N ASP A 368 -13.25 41.47 31.02
CA ASP A 368 -13.16 42.94 31.03
C ASP A 368 -11.75 43.47 30.72
N LEU A 369 -10.74 42.59 30.63
CA LEU A 369 -9.42 42.92 30.12
C LEU A 369 -9.46 42.88 28.59
N ASP A 370 -9.62 44.07 27.99
CA ASP A 370 -9.53 44.27 26.55
C ASP A 370 -8.22 43.69 25.98
N ASP A 371 -8.32 43.07 24.81
CA ASP A 371 -7.18 42.48 24.08
C ASP A 371 -6.26 43.56 23.48
N GLY A 372 -6.63 44.84 23.64
CA GLY A 372 -5.93 46.03 23.19
C GLY A 372 -4.86 46.54 24.16
N GLY A 373 -3.95 45.66 24.60
CA GLY A 373 -2.68 46.13 25.16
C GLY A 373 -1.88 46.83 24.07
N GLU A 374 -1.42 48.06 24.35
CA GLU A 374 -0.51 48.86 23.51
C GLU A 374 0.55 48.00 22.80
N PRO A 375 0.93 48.34 21.55
CA PRO A 375 1.95 47.60 20.83
C PRO A 375 3.23 47.61 21.69
N GLU A 376 3.64 46.44 22.18
CA GLU A 376 4.93 46.28 22.84
C GLU A 376 6.01 46.71 21.83
N ASP A 377 6.68 47.85 22.09
CA ASP A 377 7.76 48.35 21.24
C ASP A 377 8.93 47.35 21.28
N PHE A 378 8.98 46.48 20.27
CA PHE A 378 10.05 45.49 20.08
C PHE A 378 11.27 46.05 19.34
N GLU A 379 11.41 47.38 19.22
CA GLU A 379 12.44 48.02 18.36
C GLU A 379 13.89 47.62 18.71
N ASN A 380 14.14 47.08 19.91
CA ASN A 380 15.47 46.72 20.39
C ASN A 380 15.69 45.22 20.69
N LEU A 381 14.80 44.32 20.26
CA LEU A 381 14.93 42.87 20.54
C LEU A 381 15.29 42.05 19.28
N ASP A 382 16.14 41.04 19.45
CA ASP A 382 16.46 40.07 18.40
C ASP A 382 15.23 39.22 18.02
N GLY A 383 15.12 38.78 16.77
CA GLY A 383 13.96 38.05 16.25
C GLY A 383 13.63 36.76 17.02
N ALA A 384 14.64 36.12 17.62
CA ALA A 384 14.45 34.98 18.53
C ALA A 384 13.81 35.39 19.85
N MET A 385 14.24 36.51 20.46
CA MET A 385 13.67 37.03 21.69
C MET A 385 12.25 37.59 21.48
N ILE A 386 11.97 38.20 20.33
CA ILE A 386 10.62 38.66 19.97
C ILE A 386 9.64 37.48 19.92
N ASN A 387 10.05 36.34 19.35
CA ASN A 387 9.21 35.13 19.31
C ASN A 387 9.00 34.52 20.69
N GLU A 388 10.02 34.52 21.53
CA GLU A 388 9.92 34.03 22.90
C GLU A 388 9.00 34.93 23.76
N CYS A 389 9.11 36.26 23.63
CA CYS A 389 8.19 37.22 24.25
C CYS A 389 6.73 37.01 23.80
N LYS A 390 6.50 36.73 22.51
CA LYS A 390 5.17 36.40 21.98
C LYS A 390 4.60 35.10 22.55
N GLU A 391 5.43 34.08 22.81
CA GLU A 391 4.99 32.85 23.48
C GLU A 391 4.63 33.09 24.95
N TYR A 392 5.40 33.92 25.67
CA TYR A 392 5.08 34.28 27.06
C TYR A 392 3.84 35.17 27.19
N SER A 393 3.60 36.04 26.22
CA SER A 393 2.40 36.90 26.16
C SER A 393 1.10 36.07 26.13
N LYS A 394 1.10 34.90 25.48
CA LYS A 394 -0.05 33.95 25.48
C LYS A 394 -0.44 33.47 26.88
N MET A 395 0.51 33.44 27.83
CA MET A 395 0.26 33.07 29.23
C MET A 395 -0.12 34.27 30.11
N GLY A 396 -0.13 35.50 29.58
CA GLY A 396 -0.37 36.73 30.33
C GLY A 396 -1.70 36.75 31.09
N LYS A 397 -2.81 36.35 30.42
CA LYS A 397 -4.14 36.26 31.05
C LYS A 397 -4.16 35.22 32.19
N PHE A 398 -3.48 34.08 32.01
CA PHE A 398 -3.35 33.06 33.06
C PHE A 398 -2.55 33.58 34.27
N LEU A 399 -1.41 34.26 34.03
CA LEU A 399 -0.58 34.84 35.11
C LEU A 399 -1.32 35.94 35.88
N LEU A 400 -2.11 36.77 35.19
CA LEU A 400 -2.97 37.77 35.84
C LEU A 400 -4.02 37.10 36.75
N LYS A 401 -4.64 36.01 36.28
CA LYS A 401 -5.57 35.20 37.10
C LYS A 401 -4.88 34.65 38.36
N VAL A 402 -3.69 34.05 38.20
CA VAL A 402 -2.91 33.50 39.32
C VAL A 402 -2.55 34.60 40.34
N ASN A 403 -2.13 35.78 39.87
CA ASN A 403 -1.77 36.89 40.73
C ASN A 403 -2.98 37.43 41.51
N ARG A 404 -4.15 37.55 40.86
CA ARG A 404 -5.40 37.96 41.52
C ARG A 404 -5.81 36.99 42.62
N VAL A 405 -5.84 35.69 42.35
CA VAL A 405 -6.16 34.66 43.36
C VAL A 405 -5.16 34.70 44.52
N ARG A 406 -3.87 34.96 44.22
CA ARG A 406 -2.83 35.11 45.25
C ARG A 406 -3.11 36.31 46.16
N VAL A 407 -3.54 37.45 45.61
CA VAL A 407 -3.92 38.65 46.38
C VAL A 407 -5.17 38.37 47.23
N GLN A 408 -6.23 37.80 46.65
CA GLN A 408 -7.44 37.41 47.39
C GLN A 408 -7.10 36.47 48.56
N THR A 409 -6.25 35.48 48.32
CA THR A 409 -5.77 34.56 49.36
C THR A 409 -5.02 35.29 50.48
N MET A 410 -4.20 36.29 50.15
CA MET A 410 -3.52 37.12 51.15
C MET A 410 -4.53 37.95 51.96
N CYS A 411 -5.54 38.55 51.33
CA CYS A 411 -6.61 39.28 52.00
C CYS A 411 -7.39 38.40 52.97
N LEU A 412 -7.83 37.21 52.53
CA LEU A 412 -8.54 36.24 53.38
C LEU A 412 -7.69 35.77 54.57
N ARG A 413 -6.38 35.58 54.37
CA ARG A 413 -5.46 35.25 55.47
C ARG A 413 -5.34 36.38 56.47
N ALA A 414 -5.27 37.63 56.02
CA ALA A 414 -5.20 38.80 56.89
C ALA A 414 -6.50 38.98 57.69
N GLU A 415 -7.66 38.81 57.04
CA GLU A 415 -8.97 38.88 57.70
C GLU A 415 -9.14 37.75 58.73
N LYS A 416 -8.77 36.52 58.38
CA LYS A 416 -8.75 35.39 59.34
C LYS A 416 -7.86 35.69 60.54
N ALA A 417 -6.69 36.30 60.33
CA ALA A 417 -5.81 36.68 61.42
C ALA A 417 -6.42 37.79 62.30
N LYS A 418 -7.12 38.77 61.70
CA LYS A 418 -7.85 39.82 62.41
C LYS A 418 -9.00 39.24 63.25
N LEU A 419 -9.88 38.45 62.63
CA LEU A 419 -10.97 37.74 63.31
C LEU A 419 -10.45 36.81 64.40
N GLY A 420 -9.30 36.16 64.19
CA GLY A 420 -8.63 35.37 65.21
C GLY A 420 -8.23 36.20 66.43
N LYS A 421 -7.64 37.39 66.23
CA LYS A 421 -7.29 38.33 67.31
C LYS A 421 -8.55 38.85 68.02
N GLU A 422 -9.57 39.24 67.27
CA GLU A 422 -10.85 39.70 67.84
C GLU A 422 -11.54 38.60 68.64
N ASN A 423 -11.53 37.36 68.17
CA ASN A 423 -12.07 36.21 68.90
C ASN A 423 -11.32 35.98 70.22
N VAL A 424 -9.99 36.08 70.21
CA VAL A 424 -9.18 36.02 71.43
C VAL A 424 -9.52 37.17 72.38
N GLN A 425 -9.68 38.40 71.86
CA GLN A 425 -10.07 39.56 72.67
C GLN A 425 -11.48 39.41 73.24
N LEU A 426 -12.46 38.95 72.47
CA LEU A 426 -13.82 38.67 72.94
C LEU A 426 -13.83 37.57 74.00
N LYS A 427 -13.04 36.50 73.82
CA LYS A 427 -12.85 35.48 74.85
C LYS A 427 -12.26 36.06 76.13
N LEU A 428 -11.30 36.99 76.03
CA LEU A 428 -10.74 37.69 77.18
C LEU A 428 -11.74 38.65 77.84
N TYR A 429 -12.55 39.37 77.06
CA TYR A 429 -13.62 40.24 77.56
C TYR A 429 -14.69 39.43 78.29
N ILE A 430 -15.12 38.31 77.71
CA ILE A 430 -16.05 37.38 78.37
C ILE A 430 -15.41 36.84 79.65
N LYS A 431 -14.14 36.42 79.62
CA LYS A 431 -13.41 35.97 80.81
C LYS A 431 -13.38 37.06 81.88
N ARG A 432 -13.08 38.31 81.51
CA ARG A 432 -13.03 39.47 82.41
C ARG A 432 -14.40 39.85 82.97
N TYR A 433 -15.43 39.89 82.13
CA TYR A 433 -16.81 40.13 82.52
C TYR A 433 -17.31 39.07 83.51
N LEU A 434 -16.99 37.80 83.26
CA LEU A 434 -17.34 36.69 84.15
C LEU A 434 -16.54 36.73 85.47
N THR A 435 -15.26 37.11 85.44
CA THR A 435 -14.48 37.31 86.68
C THR A 435 -14.94 38.54 87.47
N ASP A 436 -15.32 39.63 86.81
CA ASP A 436 -15.89 40.82 87.46
C ASP A 436 -17.27 40.53 88.06
N LEU A 437 -18.08 39.69 87.40
CA LEU A 437 -19.33 39.15 87.96
C LEU A 437 -19.08 38.24 89.18
N ALA A 438 -17.98 37.48 89.19
CA ALA A 438 -17.61 36.62 90.31
C ALA A 438 -16.99 37.40 91.49
N LEU A 439 -16.26 38.50 91.22
CA LEU A 439 -15.61 39.35 92.22
C LEU A 439 -16.55 40.43 92.79
N LYS A 440 -17.48 40.96 91.99
CA LYS A 440 -18.58 41.79 92.49
C LYS A 440 -19.62 40.91 93.17
N GLY A 441 -19.32 40.56 94.41
CA GLY A 441 -20.31 40.09 95.37
C GLY A 441 -21.46 41.08 95.52
N GLY A 442 -22.54 40.84 94.81
CA GLY A 442 -23.90 41.18 95.22
C GLY A 442 -24.40 42.63 95.15
N LYS A 443 -23.58 43.68 94.94
CA LYS A 443 -24.08 45.07 95.07
C LYS A 443 -24.24 45.93 93.81
N ASP A 444 -23.60 45.60 92.68
CA ASP A 444 -23.85 46.30 91.40
C ASP A 444 -23.93 45.32 90.23
N ARG A 445 -25.13 44.75 90.02
CA ARG A 445 -25.48 44.03 88.79
C ARG A 445 -26.11 44.99 87.77
N PRO A 446 -25.76 44.90 86.48
CA PRO A 446 -26.43 45.67 85.43
C PRO A 446 -27.94 45.34 85.38
N VAL A 447 -28.74 46.36 85.08
CA VAL A 447 -30.22 46.34 85.17
C VAL A 447 -30.88 45.32 84.23
N SER A 448 -30.18 44.80 83.22
CA SER A 448 -30.68 43.72 82.34
C SER A 448 -30.84 42.35 83.00
N VAL A 449 -30.48 42.20 84.29
CA VAL A 449 -30.69 40.96 85.08
C VAL A 449 -31.53 41.21 86.34
N LYS A 450 -32.22 42.36 86.45
CA LYS A 450 -33.25 42.58 87.47
C LYS A 450 -34.61 42.11 86.93
N ILE A 451 -34.80 40.80 86.83
CA ILE A 451 -36.15 40.22 86.77
C ILE A 451 -36.65 40.09 88.21
N SER A 452 -37.84 40.65 88.42
CA SER A 452 -38.57 40.89 89.66
C SER A 452 -38.40 39.81 90.73
N ALA A 453 -38.13 40.28 91.94
CA ALA A 453 -38.25 39.52 93.16
C ALA A 453 -39.67 38.96 93.31
N LEU A 454 -39.79 37.64 93.28
CA LEU A 454 -40.90 36.93 93.89
C LEU A 454 -40.30 35.93 94.89
N GLN A 455 -40.00 36.43 96.09
CA GLN A 455 -39.70 35.57 97.23
C GLN A 455 -41.01 34.91 97.68
N LYS A 456 -41.21 33.64 97.29
CA LYS A 456 -42.16 32.77 98.00
C LYS A 456 -41.42 32.14 99.17
N VAL A 457 -41.91 32.41 100.37
CA VAL A 457 -41.48 31.81 101.63
C VAL A 457 -42.39 30.61 101.91
N ASP A 458 -41.81 29.45 102.19
CA ASP A 458 -42.50 28.28 102.74
C ASP A 458 -42.37 28.26 104.29
N PRO A 459 -43.29 27.62 105.02
CA PRO A 459 -43.48 27.81 106.47
C PRO A 459 -42.43 27.14 107.38
N ASN A 460 -41.24 26.78 106.88
CA ASN A 460 -40.21 26.07 107.67
C ASN A 460 -38.81 26.70 107.61
N GLY A 461 -38.71 28.03 107.48
CA GLY A 461 -37.54 28.80 107.92
C GLY A 461 -36.17 28.42 107.35
N LYS A 462 -36.10 27.79 106.17
CA LYS A 462 -34.83 27.48 105.48
C LYS A 462 -34.68 28.32 104.22
N ILE A 463 -33.58 29.06 104.16
CA ILE A 463 -33.15 29.84 102.98
C ILE A 463 -32.78 28.85 101.87
N LEU A 464 -33.60 28.75 100.82
CA LEU A 464 -33.19 28.07 99.59
C LEU A 464 -32.21 28.98 98.84
N ASN A 465 -30.94 28.60 98.83
CA ASN A 465 -29.97 29.15 97.88
C ASN A 465 -30.41 28.78 96.47
N ARG A 466 -30.43 29.78 95.59
CA ARG A 466 -30.80 29.67 94.17
C ARG A 466 -30.03 28.52 93.50
N PRO A 467 -30.66 27.71 92.64
CA PRO A 467 -29.94 26.72 91.85
C PRO A 467 -28.92 27.43 90.95
N VAL A 468 -27.67 27.01 91.05
CA VAL A 468 -26.54 27.45 90.22
C VAL A 468 -26.91 27.18 88.76
N THR A 469 -26.86 28.20 87.91
CA THR A 469 -27.15 28.01 86.48
C THR A 469 -26.06 27.14 85.84
N CYS A 470 -26.39 26.36 84.80
CA CYS A 470 -25.47 25.42 84.15
C CYS A 470 -24.11 26.05 83.75
N ILE A 471 -24.10 27.38 83.53
CA ILE A 471 -22.94 28.18 83.18
C ILE A 471 -22.06 28.46 84.41
N GLU A 472 -22.64 28.79 85.56
CA GLU A 472 -21.92 29.00 86.83
C GLU A 472 -21.30 27.68 87.35
N GLY A 473 -21.99 26.55 87.16
CA GLY A 473 -21.48 25.21 87.48
C GLY A 473 -20.32 24.79 86.57
N ALA A 474 -20.42 25.05 85.26
CA ALA A 474 -19.35 24.81 84.30
C ALA A 474 -18.12 25.70 84.57
N LEU A 475 -18.32 26.96 84.99
CA LEU A 475 -17.26 27.88 85.39
C LEU A 475 -16.53 27.42 86.65
N SER A 476 -17.26 26.99 87.68
CA SER A 476 -16.65 26.46 88.90
C SER A 476 -15.79 25.23 88.59
N ASN A 477 -16.29 24.32 87.74
CA ASN A 477 -15.53 23.15 87.29
C ASN A 477 -14.33 23.53 86.42
N ALA A 478 -14.45 24.50 85.50
CA ALA A 478 -13.35 24.94 84.65
C ALA A 478 -12.26 25.67 85.45
N VAL A 479 -12.63 26.52 86.42
CA VAL A 479 -11.68 27.21 87.30
C VAL A 479 -11.02 26.22 88.27
N GLN A 480 -11.76 25.26 88.82
CA GLN A 480 -11.16 24.19 89.60
C GLN A 480 -10.26 23.29 88.77
N HIS A 481 -10.62 23.00 87.51
CA HIS A 481 -9.79 22.24 86.58
C HIS A 481 -8.51 23.01 86.23
N GLU A 482 -8.58 24.30 85.91
CA GLU A 482 -7.40 25.15 85.64
C GLU A 482 -6.49 25.25 86.88
N LYS A 483 -7.08 25.34 88.09
CA LYS A 483 -6.32 25.32 89.35
C LYS A 483 -5.68 23.96 89.60
N ARG A 484 -6.37 22.84 89.33
CA ARG A 484 -5.83 21.48 89.38
C ARG A 484 -4.71 21.27 88.36
N MET A 485 -4.86 21.78 87.14
CA MET A 485 -3.86 21.70 86.07
C MET A 485 -2.62 22.53 86.40
N LYS A 486 -2.77 23.75 86.96
CA LYS A 486 -1.63 24.53 87.46
C LYS A 486 -0.93 23.89 88.65
N ILE A 487 -1.68 23.24 89.56
CA ILE A 487 -1.10 22.45 90.64
C ILE A 487 -0.36 21.22 90.07
N LEU A 488 -0.93 20.53 89.08
CA LEU A 488 -0.30 19.41 88.38
C LEU A 488 0.95 19.82 87.60
N GLU A 489 0.94 20.95 86.89
CA GLU A 489 2.13 21.50 86.21
C GLU A 489 3.20 21.90 87.21
N LYS A 490 2.81 22.46 88.37
CA LYS A 490 3.75 22.78 89.44
C LYS A 490 4.34 21.50 90.06
N ARG A 491 3.51 20.48 90.27
CA ARG A 491 3.94 19.14 90.73
C ARG A 491 4.83 18.44 89.71
N ASN A 492 4.55 18.55 88.42
CA ASN A 492 5.34 17.97 87.33
C ASN A 492 6.63 18.75 87.06
N ARG A 493 6.75 20.01 87.51
CA ARG A 493 8.04 20.73 87.54
C ARG A 493 8.86 20.39 88.78
N GLU A 494 8.20 20.13 89.91
CA GLU A 494 8.85 19.72 91.17
C GLU A 494 9.25 18.22 91.18
N ILE A 495 8.57 17.38 90.39
CA ILE A 495 8.89 15.98 90.14
C ILE A 495 9.45 15.88 88.73
N GLY A 496 10.78 15.89 88.61
CA GLY A 496 11.48 15.85 87.33
C GLY A 496 11.05 14.69 86.41
N ASP A 497 11.12 14.98 85.10
CA ASP A 497 10.86 14.14 83.92
C ASP A 497 10.65 12.64 84.16
N ILE A 498 9.37 12.23 84.23
CA ILE A 498 8.99 10.83 83.99
C ILE A 498 8.72 10.68 82.49
N ARG A 499 9.74 10.20 81.77
CA ARG A 499 9.65 9.64 80.41
C ARG A 499 8.53 8.58 80.37
N SER A 500 7.59 8.71 79.44
CA SER A 500 6.70 7.61 79.07
C SER A 500 6.63 7.42 77.55
N TYR A 501 6.53 6.15 77.18
CA TYR A 501 6.99 5.47 75.95
C TYR A 501 6.17 5.76 74.68
N PRO A 502 6.72 5.47 73.48
CA PRO A 502 6.05 5.71 72.20
C PRO A 502 4.92 4.70 71.98
N ARG A 503 3.74 5.19 71.57
CA ARG A 503 2.62 4.35 71.14
C ARG A 503 2.86 3.83 69.72
N VAL A 504 2.80 2.51 69.62
CA VAL A 504 2.81 1.65 68.43
C VAL A 504 1.71 2.06 67.44
N GLN A 505 2.10 2.20 66.16
CA GLN A 505 1.20 2.28 65.02
C GLN A 505 0.67 0.88 64.69
N CYS A 506 -0.63 0.65 64.86
CA CYS A 506 -1.30 -0.50 64.24
C CYS A 506 -1.75 -0.13 62.84
N TRP A 507 -1.16 -0.82 61.86
CA TRP A 507 -1.74 -1.03 60.54
C TRP A 507 -2.98 -1.91 60.68
N MET A 508 -4.06 -1.59 59.98
CA MET A 508 -5.10 -2.56 59.62
C MET A 508 -5.28 -2.53 58.11
N ALA A 509 -5.34 -3.74 57.57
CA ALA A 509 -5.65 -4.11 56.20
C ALA A 509 -7.09 -3.76 55.80
#